data_AF-A0A930S906-F1
#
_entry.id   AF-A0A930S906-F1
#
_cell.length_a   1.000
_cell.length_b   1.000
_cell.length_c   1.000
_cell.angle_alpha   90.00
_cell.angle_beta   90.00
_cell.angle_gamma   90.00
#
_symmetry.space_group_name_H-M   'P 1'
#
loop_
_entity.id
_entity.type
_entity.pdbx_description
1 polymer ?
#
loop_
_entity_poly.entity_id
_entity_poly.type
_entity_poly.pdbx_seq_one_letter_code
_entity_poly.pdbx_strand_id
1 'polypeptide(L)'
;MSIFEENFEIKKWMQWAENQETFALAWIFGYEVEKEKRYLVKMKGILKGTEVLNYKTNEEKWVISSRIESTFYRTKHTRKELEEAGFGWVFDCQGIEIKEVE
;
A
#
# COMPACT_ATOMS: atom_id res chain seq x y z
N MET A 1 19.38 -12.50 23.78
CA MET A 1 18.46 -11.76 22.88
C MET A 1 18.23 -12.67 21.68
N SER A 2 17.07 -13.31 21.60
CA SER A 2 16.72 -14.15 20.43
C SER A 2 16.35 -13.20 19.29
N ILE A 3 16.96 -13.39 18.12
CA ILE A 3 16.77 -12.55 16.93
C ILE A 3 15.66 -13.11 16.02
N PHE A 4 14.92 -14.12 16.49
CA PHE A 4 13.88 -14.78 15.72
C PHE A 4 12.52 -14.52 16.34
N GLU A 5 11.73 -13.70 15.64
CA GLU A 5 10.31 -13.56 15.89
C GLU A 5 9.59 -14.66 15.13
N GLU A 6 8.86 -15.52 15.84
CA GLU A 6 8.11 -16.60 15.22
C GLU A 6 6.83 -16.06 14.60
N ASN A 7 6.69 -16.20 13.27
CA ASN A 7 5.43 -15.92 12.59
C ASN A 7 4.56 -17.19 12.56
N PHE A 8 3.51 -17.20 13.38
CA PHE A 8 2.59 -18.34 13.51
C PHE A 8 1.90 -18.72 12.20
N GLU A 9 1.53 -17.73 11.38
CA GLU A 9 0.88 -17.97 10.09
C GLU A 9 1.82 -18.65 9.10
N ILE A 10 3.09 -18.24 9.04
CA ILE A 10 4.09 -18.90 8.20
C ILE A 10 4.31 -20.34 8.66
N LYS A 11 4.41 -20.58 9.98
CA LYS A 11 4.56 -21.94 10.51
C LYS A 11 3.38 -22.82 10.10
N LYS A 12 2.15 -22.33 10.24
CA LYS A 12 0.93 -23.06 9.87
C LYS A 12 0.89 -23.34 8.37
N TRP A 13 1.23 -22.36 7.54
CA TRP A 13 1.30 -22.51 6.09
C TRP A 13 2.33 -23.57 5.68
N MET A 14 3.51 -23.59 6.31
CA MET A 14 4.58 -24.57 6.06
C MET A 14 4.26 -25.99 6.55
N GLN A 15 3.14 -26.23 7.25
CA GLN A 15 2.76 -27.60 7.66
C GLN A 15 2.32 -28.48 6.49
N TRP A 16 1.95 -27.87 5.35
CA TRP A 16 1.49 -28.62 4.18
C TRP A 16 2.66 -28.84 3.21
N ALA A 17 2.86 -30.09 2.79
CA ALA A 17 3.97 -30.47 1.91
C ALA A 17 3.95 -29.69 0.57
N GLU A 18 2.76 -29.43 0.02
CA GLU A 18 2.57 -28.64 -1.21
C GLU A 18 3.10 -27.20 -1.07
N ASN A 19 2.95 -26.59 0.11
CA ASN A 19 3.44 -25.24 0.38
C ASN A 19 4.97 -25.23 0.54
N GLN A 20 5.55 -26.27 1.12
CA GLN A 20 7.01 -26.44 1.19
C GLN A 20 7.62 -26.60 -0.20
N GLU A 21 7.00 -27.41 -1.06
CA GLU A 21 7.41 -27.57 -2.46
C GLU A 21 7.29 -26.26 -3.23
N THR A 22 6.17 -25.56 -3.09
CA THR A 22 5.96 -24.22 -3.68
C THR A 22 7.05 -23.23 -3.26
N PHE A 23 7.39 -23.19 -1.97
CA PHE A 23 8.46 -22.33 -1.47
C PHE A 23 9.83 -22.71 -2.04
N ALA A 24 10.15 -24.01 -2.09
CA ALA A 24 11.41 -24.49 -2.68
C ALA A 24 11.52 -24.16 -4.17
N LEU A 25 10.42 -24.30 -4.93
CA LEU A 25 10.36 -23.94 -6.34
C LEU A 25 10.57 -22.44 -6.54
N ALA A 26 9.90 -21.60 -5.76
CA ALA A 26 10.09 -20.14 -5.79
C ALA A 26 11.54 -19.74 -5.45
N TRP A 27 12.21 -20.48 -4.57
CA TRP A 27 13.61 -20.25 -4.22
C TRP A 27 14.58 -20.64 -5.34
N ILE A 28 14.33 -21.78 -6.00
CA ILE A 28 15.20 -22.32 -7.06
C ILE A 28 15.02 -21.54 -8.37
N PHE A 29 13.78 -21.29 -8.77
CA PHE A 29 13.45 -20.69 -10.07
C PHE A 29 13.22 -19.18 -10.00
N GLY A 30 13.20 -18.61 -8.79
CA GLY A 30 12.70 -17.26 -8.57
C GLY A 30 11.17 -17.21 -8.56
N TYR A 31 10.63 -16.06 -8.15
CA TYR A 31 9.20 -15.78 -8.18
C TYR A 31 9.00 -14.29 -8.44
N GLU A 32 7.89 -13.95 -9.08
CA GLU A 32 7.44 -12.57 -9.25
C GLU A 32 6.30 -12.32 -8.26
N VAL A 33 6.48 -11.33 -7.39
CA VAL A 33 5.39 -10.86 -6.53
C VAL A 33 4.63 -9.80 -7.30
N GLU A 34 3.34 -10.01 -7.50
CA GLU A 34 2.45 -8.94 -7.95
C GLU A 34 2.57 -7.78 -6.95
N LYS A 35 3.12 -6.66 -7.42
CA LYS A 35 3.20 -5.46 -6.59
C LYS A 35 1.78 -5.04 -6.23
N GLU A 36 1.55 -4.83 -4.94
CA GLU A 36 0.26 -4.34 -4.47
C GLU A 36 -0.05 -3.00 -5.16
N LYS A 37 -1.25 -2.92 -5.76
CA LYS A 37 -1.68 -1.73 -6.49
C LYS A 37 -1.71 -0.52 -5.57
N ARG A 38 -1.06 0.56 -6.01
CA ARG A 38 -1.05 1.84 -5.31
C ARG A 38 -1.79 2.89 -6.10
N TYR A 39 -2.39 3.82 -5.38
CA TYR A 39 -3.27 4.83 -5.91
C TYR A 39 -2.80 6.20 -5.48
N LEU A 40 -2.83 7.13 -6.44
CA LEU A 40 -2.70 8.54 -6.20
C LEU A 40 -4.08 9.18 -6.32
N VAL A 41 -4.55 9.76 -5.23
CA VAL A 41 -5.89 10.31 -5.10
C VAL A 41 -5.82 11.83 -5.21
N LYS A 42 -6.49 12.38 -6.23
CA LYS A 42 -6.55 13.83 -6.48
C LYS A 42 -7.96 14.36 -6.32
N MET A 43 -8.10 15.45 -5.58
CA MET A 43 -9.36 16.18 -5.47
C MET A 43 -9.54 17.13 -6.66
N LYS A 44 -10.61 16.96 -7.44
CA LYS A 44 -10.92 17.89 -8.54
C LYS A 44 -11.35 19.24 -7.97
N GLY A 45 -11.03 20.31 -8.71
CA GLY A 45 -11.37 21.68 -8.31
C GLY A 45 -10.44 22.31 -7.27
N ILE A 46 -9.42 21.59 -6.78
CA ILE A 46 -8.34 22.13 -5.96
C ILE A 46 -7.21 22.67 -6.84
N LEU A 47 -6.45 23.64 -6.32
CA LEU A 47 -5.27 24.19 -6.98
C LEU A 47 -4.33 23.07 -7.44
N LYS A 48 -3.99 23.11 -8.74
CA LYS A 48 -3.07 22.14 -9.35
C LYS A 48 -1.70 22.24 -8.70
N GLY A 49 -1.13 21.09 -8.33
CA GLY A 49 0.09 20.97 -7.57
C GLY A 49 -0.11 20.86 -6.05
N THR A 50 -1.34 21.00 -5.55
CA THR A 50 -1.67 20.83 -4.12
C THR A 50 -2.94 20.00 -3.92
N GLU A 51 -3.35 19.21 -4.91
CA GLU A 51 -4.63 18.50 -4.93
C GLU A 51 -4.57 17.04 -4.44
N VAL A 52 -3.40 16.58 -3.98
CA VAL A 52 -3.14 15.16 -3.70
C VAL A 52 -3.39 14.83 -2.23
N LEU A 53 -4.11 13.75 -1.97
CA LEU A 53 -4.26 13.19 -0.63
C LEU A 53 -2.97 12.49 -0.19
N ASN A 54 -2.33 13.08 0.81
CA ASN A 54 -1.09 12.57 1.39
C ASN A 54 -1.33 12.08 2.81
N TYR A 55 -0.50 11.14 3.25
CA TYR A 55 -0.36 10.76 4.64
C TYR A 55 0.96 11.32 5.17
N LYS A 56 0.86 12.18 6.18
CA LYS A 56 1.98 12.83 6.85
C LYS A 56 2.48 11.92 7.98
N THR A 57 3.57 11.19 7.72
CA THR A 57 4.00 10.05 8.54
C THR A 57 4.44 10.44 9.95
N ASN A 58 5.04 11.62 10.13
CA ASN A 58 5.51 12.09 11.45
C ASN A 58 4.40 12.60 12.37
N GLU A 59 3.24 12.93 11.81
CA GLU A 59 2.09 13.46 12.57
C GLU A 59 0.89 12.51 12.55
N GLU A 60 1.01 11.38 11.83
CA GLU A 60 -0.03 10.38 11.64
C GLU A 60 -1.36 10.98 11.14
N LYS A 61 -1.26 11.95 10.22
CA LYS A 61 -2.40 12.73 9.72
C LYS A 61 -2.50 12.72 8.21
N TRP A 62 -3.73 12.70 7.73
CA TRP A 62 -4.05 12.88 6.31
C TRP A 62 -4.17 14.36 5.96
N VAL A 63 -3.57 14.76 4.85
CA VAL A 63 -3.53 16.15 4.39
C VAL A 63 -3.67 16.23 2.88
N ILE A 64 -4.22 17.33 2.37
CA ILE A 64 -4.24 17.64 0.94
C ILE A 64 -3.04 18.54 0.62
N SER A 65 -2.14 18.07 -0.23
CA SER A 65 -0.87 18.74 -0.52
C SER A 65 -0.32 18.34 -1.90
N SER A 66 0.93 18.68 -2.16
CA SER A 66 1.60 18.38 -3.41
C SER A 66 1.90 16.90 -3.60
N ARG A 67 2.17 16.52 -4.85
CA ARG A 67 2.57 15.16 -5.26
C ARG A 67 4.00 14.79 -4.81
N ILE A 68 4.67 15.60 -4.02
CA ILE A 68 6.06 15.37 -3.64
C ILE A 68 6.12 14.31 -2.54
N GLU A 69 6.59 13.12 -2.90
CA GLU A 69 6.92 12.05 -1.96
C GLU A 69 8.18 12.42 -1.17
N SER A 70 8.18 12.15 0.13
CA SER A 70 9.35 12.31 0.99
C SER A 70 9.22 11.40 2.22
N THR A 71 10.27 11.34 3.04
CA THR A 71 10.24 10.61 4.33
C THR A 71 9.05 10.99 5.21
N PHE A 72 8.57 12.23 5.10
CA PHE A 72 7.45 12.76 5.89
C PHE A 72 6.10 12.72 5.17
N TYR A 73 6.08 12.51 3.85
CA TYR A 73 4.87 12.58 3.04
C TYR A 73 4.76 11.38 2.12
N ARG A 74 3.75 10.55 2.39
CA ARG A 74 3.33 9.46 1.53
C ARG A 74 2.20 9.93 0.62
N THR A 75 2.38 9.83 -0.68
CA THR A 75 1.44 10.35 -1.70
C THR A 75 0.72 9.24 -2.45
N LYS A 76 1.20 8.00 -2.33
CA LYS A 76 0.65 6.81 -2.96
C LYS A 76 0.19 5.85 -1.87
N HIS A 77 -1.05 5.38 -1.96
CA HIS A 77 -1.68 4.56 -0.94
C HIS A 77 -2.26 3.30 -1.54
N THR A 78 -2.23 2.20 -0.80
CA THR A 78 -2.96 1.00 -1.21
C THR A 78 -4.46 1.21 -1.01
N ARG A 79 -5.29 0.41 -1.68
CA ARG A 79 -6.74 0.45 -1.47
C ARG A 79 -7.09 0.20 0.01
N LYS A 80 -6.41 -0.76 0.63
CA LYS A 80 -6.61 -1.13 2.04
C LYS A 80 -6.31 0.05 2.98
N GLU A 81 -5.19 0.76 2.77
CA GLU A 81 -4.84 1.94 3.57
C GLU A 81 -5.92 3.03 3.48
N LEU A 82 -6.45 3.27 2.28
CA LEU A 82 -7.53 4.25 2.07
C LEU A 82 -8.83 3.82 2.74
N GLU A 83 -9.21 2.54 2.62
CA GLU A 83 -10.43 2.01 3.23
C GLU A 83 -10.36 2.03 4.76
N GLU A 84 -9.25 1.59 5.35
CA GLU A 84 -9.01 1.62 6.80
C GLU A 84 -9.01 3.05 7.36
N ALA A 85 -8.54 4.03 6.57
CA ALA A 85 -8.57 5.44 6.94
C ALA A 85 -9.92 6.15 6.66
N GLY A 86 -10.93 5.44 6.18
CA GLY A 86 -12.26 6.01 5.89
C GLY A 86 -12.36 6.77 4.56
N PHE A 87 -11.35 6.66 3.70
CA PHE A 87 -11.32 7.20 2.33
C PHE A 87 -11.79 6.19 1.27
N GLY A 88 -12.42 5.08 1.65
CA GLY A 88 -12.95 4.10 0.67
C GLY A 88 -13.90 4.71 -0.37
N TRP A 89 -14.62 5.77 -0.01
CA TRP A 89 -15.54 6.49 -0.90
C TRP A 89 -14.87 7.17 -2.10
N VAL A 90 -13.54 7.36 -2.08
CA VAL A 90 -12.82 8.05 -3.16
C VAL A 90 -12.95 7.32 -4.50
N PHE A 91 -13.11 5.99 -4.47
CA PHE A 91 -13.24 5.15 -5.66
C PHE A 91 -14.58 5.33 -6.40
N ASP A 92 -15.62 5.77 -5.70
CA ASP A 92 -16.98 5.94 -6.26
C ASP A 92 -17.35 7.42 -6.45
N CYS A 93 -16.42 8.35 -6.19
CA CYS A 93 -16.69 9.78 -6.21
C CYS A 93 -16.26 10.45 -7.52
N GLN A 94 -17.23 11.04 -8.24
CA GLN A 94 -16.96 11.79 -9.48
C GLN A 94 -16.06 13.02 -9.27
N GLY A 95 -16.04 13.58 -8.06
CA GLY A 95 -15.18 14.70 -7.66
C GLY A 95 -13.70 14.31 -7.44
N ILE A 96 -13.37 13.03 -7.55
CA ILE A 96 -12.01 12.52 -7.40
C ILE A 96 -11.45 12.09 -8.74
N GLU A 97 -10.15 12.30 -8.94
CA GLU A 97 -9.35 11.65 -9.97
C GLU A 97 -8.41 10.65 -9.28
N ILE A 98 -8.61 9.36 -9.56
CA ILE A 98 -7.74 8.28 -9.09
C ILE A 98 -6.82 7.85 -10.22
N LYS A 99 -5.54 7.71 -9.89
CA LYS A 99 -4.54 7.14 -10.79
C LYS A 99 -3.87 5.96 -10.10
N GLU A 100 -4.00 4.78 -10.69
CA GLU A 100 -3.16 3.63 -10.35
C GLU A 100 -1.70 3.97 -10.71
N VAL A 101 -0.78 3.68 -9.80
CA VAL A 101 0.64 3.98 -9.91
C VAL A 101 1.46 2.78 -9.42
N GLU A 102 2.60 2.56 -10.06
CA GLU A 102 3.63 1.62 -9.60
C GLU A 102 4.48 2.18 -8.45
#